data_AF-A0A7C3D7X5-F1
#
_entry.id   AF-A0A7C3D7X5-F1
#
_cell.length_a   1.000
_cell.length_b   1.000
_cell.length_c   1.000
_cell.angle_alpha   90.00
_cell.angle_beta   90.00
_cell.angle_gamma   90.00
#
_symmetry.space_group_name_H-M   'P 1'
#
loop_
_entity.id
_entity.type
_entity.pdbx_description
1 polymer ?
#
loop_
_entity_poly.entity_id
_entity_poly.type
_entity_poly.pdbx_seq_one_letter_code
_entity_poly.pdbx_strand_id
1 'polypeptide(L)'
;MLKIIMKKTTAGIALLCLGGAFLWGQAAQPQWKDRAEFDLFELIRKEQNPQARLQLLQQWEQKYPETDFKDGRFELMVQTYQQLGRAKEMMDTAKSWVAANPKAITGWYWINLLTVSMNDNSPAALEFGEKAAKALLEQIEDALSPAKKPAQVTDEQWKQQRDTMEYVAYRTLGWVALEKQQYLDADKYFIEALKRNPNDAQVSAWAGRANVRTKMLERQGIALFHFARAAVHAGPGSFPEQARQQLMSSFEKNYINFHGSKEGMEEVLKLAQSTAVPPEGFKIESQDEIMAKQEEELKKTNPVLALWVGIKRELTGPNGPSYFENSLKNAHIPGPDGIPVGDTKVTKLKGTVVSMDPPKRPKKLVLGLSSPNMSEVTLVFDNPLAVAPEPGTELEFAGVVTEYSLEPFNVTFEVEPSDVSGLPAQKKAPAAVKKAPAAVKKK
;
A
#
# COMPACT_ATOMS: atom_id res chain seq x y z
N MET A 1 -1.71 -22.79 15.00
CA MET A 1 -1.00 -21.49 15.09
C MET A 1 -0.77 -21.01 16.52
N LEU A 2 -1.73 -21.15 17.45
CA LEU A 2 -1.58 -20.77 18.87
C LEU A 2 -0.31 -21.35 19.53
N LYS A 3 0.00 -22.64 19.29
CA LYS A 3 1.18 -23.33 19.85
C LYS A 3 2.55 -22.82 19.37
N ILE A 4 2.63 -22.16 18.21
CA ILE A 4 3.91 -21.70 17.61
C ILE A 4 4.23 -20.27 18.04
N ILE A 5 3.21 -19.41 18.22
CA ILE A 5 3.36 -18.07 18.78
C ILE A 5 3.74 -18.13 20.28
N MET A 6 3.26 -19.15 21.01
CA MET A 6 3.52 -19.31 22.45
C MET A 6 4.94 -19.74 22.85
N LYS A 7 5.80 -20.16 21.89
CA LYS A 7 7.15 -20.65 22.22
C LYS A 7 8.26 -19.59 22.19
N LYS A 8 8.00 -18.38 21.68
CA LYS A 8 9.06 -17.38 21.41
C LYS A 8 8.89 -16.03 22.11
N THR A 9 7.83 -15.81 22.87
CA THR A 9 7.67 -14.64 23.78
C THR A 9 7.99 -14.96 25.24
N THR A 10 8.38 -16.20 25.55
CA THR A 10 8.61 -16.70 26.91
C THR A 10 9.94 -16.28 27.56
N ALA A 11 10.76 -15.45 26.91
CA ALA A 11 12.08 -15.06 27.44
C ALA A 11 12.12 -13.71 28.18
N GLY A 12 11.00 -12.97 28.28
CA GLY A 12 11.01 -11.60 28.86
C GLY A 12 10.18 -11.37 30.12
N ILE A 13 9.30 -12.28 30.52
CA ILE A 13 8.36 -12.07 31.66
C ILE A 13 8.44 -13.24 32.65
N ALA A 14 9.66 -13.70 32.94
CA ALA A 14 9.90 -14.81 33.87
C ALA A 14 10.53 -14.36 35.21
N LEU A 15 10.41 -13.08 35.56
CA LEU A 15 10.99 -12.51 36.79
C LEU A 15 10.06 -11.50 37.49
N LEU A 16 8.76 -11.78 37.52
CA LEU A 16 7.86 -11.27 38.59
C LEU A 16 7.56 -12.37 39.61
N CYS A 17 8.46 -13.35 39.73
CA CYS A 17 8.48 -14.29 40.85
C CYS A 17 8.73 -13.52 42.15
N LEU A 18 7.67 -13.24 42.92
CA LEU A 18 7.74 -13.01 44.37
C LEU A 18 8.87 -12.06 44.83
N GLY A 19 9.09 -10.98 44.07
CA GLY A 19 10.09 -9.94 44.33
C GLY A 19 9.49 -8.54 44.41
N GLY A 20 8.16 -8.41 44.49
CA GLY A 20 7.45 -7.15 44.69
C GLY A 20 7.57 -6.57 46.11
N ALA A 21 8.51 -7.06 46.91
CA ALA A 21 8.78 -6.59 48.26
C ALA A 21 9.78 -5.44 48.29
N PHE A 22 9.82 -4.55 47.30
CA PHE A 22 10.45 -3.25 47.48
C PHE A 22 9.69 -2.19 46.67
N LEU A 23 9.23 -1.16 47.39
CA LEU A 23 8.70 0.12 46.91
C LEU A 23 7.19 0.18 46.61
N TRP A 24 6.37 -0.17 47.60
CA TRP A 24 5.09 0.51 47.82
C TRP A 24 5.25 1.46 49.01
N GLY A 25 5.16 2.76 48.78
CA GLY A 25 5.12 3.74 49.86
C GLY A 25 3.88 3.52 50.75
N GLN A 26 4.09 3.44 52.06
CA GLN A 26 3.06 3.47 53.12
C GLN A 26 1.83 2.54 52.96
N ALA A 27 1.91 1.46 52.19
CA ALA A 27 0.95 0.35 52.31
C ALA A 27 1.50 -0.65 53.34
N ALA A 28 0.63 -1.15 54.22
CA ALA A 28 1.00 -2.25 55.12
C ALA A 28 1.51 -3.43 54.29
N GLN A 29 2.63 -4.02 54.70
CA GLN A 29 3.15 -5.22 54.04
C GLN A 29 2.09 -6.32 54.11
N PRO A 30 1.79 -7.04 53.01
CA PRO A 30 0.79 -8.11 53.02
C PRO A 30 1.05 -9.12 54.14
N GLN A 31 0.01 -9.48 54.91
CA GLN A 31 0.13 -10.43 56.00
C GLN A 31 -0.74 -11.68 55.76
N TRP A 32 -0.20 -12.82 56.17
CA TRP A 32 -0.98 -14.07 56.24
C TRP A 32 -2.02 -13.95 57.34
N LYS A 33 -3.25 -14.39 57.07
CA LYS A 33 -4.33 -14.43 58.06
C LYS A 33 -4.00 -15.39 59.20
N ASP A 34 -3.36 -16.52 58.87
CA ASP A 34 -2.86 -17.49 59.83
C ASP A 34 -1.76 -18.37 59.20
N ARG A 35 -1.23 -19.31 59.99
CA ARG A 35 -0.21 -20.26 59.53
C ARG A 35 -0.73 -21.20 58.44
N ALA A 36 -2.00 -21.58 58.48
CA ALA A 36 -2.58 -22.51 57.52
C ALA A 36 -2.72 -21.88 56.13
N GLU A 37 -2.93 -20.57 56.03
CA GLU A 37 -2.88 -19.84 54.76
C GLU A 37 -1.48 -19.90 54.15
N PHE A 38 -0.45 -19.62 54.94
CA PHE A 38 0.95 -19.72 54.49
C PHE A 38 1.30 -21.14 54.03
N ASP A 39 0.94 -22.16 54.79
CA ASP A 39 1.21 -23.55 54.44
C ASP A 39 0.46 -23.96 53.14
N LEU A 40 -0.76 -23.46 52.93
CA LEU A 40 -1.51 -23.66 51.68
C LEU A 40 -0.84 -23.00 50.48
N PHE A 41 -0.37 -21.76 50.63
CA PHE A 41 0.40 -21.07 49.60
C PHE A 41 1.68 -21.83 49.23
N GLU A 42 2.43 -22.33 50.23
CA GLU A 42 3.63 -23.14 49.99
C GLU A 42 3.31 -24.44 49.24
N LEU A 43 2.15 -25.05 49.50
CA LEU A 43 1.65 -26.19 48.73
C LEU A 43 1.41 -25.82 47.25
N ILE A 44 0.69 -24.72 47.02
CA ILE A 44 0.39 -24.21 45.66
C ILE A 44 1.68 -23.96 44.88
N ARG A 45 2.66 -23.33 45.53
CA ARG A 45 3.95 -22.98 44.93
C ARG A 45 4.77 -24.22 44.53
N LYS A 46 4.70 -25.30 45.31
CA LYS A 46 5.44 -26.55 45.06
C LYS A 46 4.72 -27.47 44.07
N GLU A 47 3.40 -27.40 43.98
CA GLU A 47 2.58 -28.24 43.11
C GLU A 47 2.92 -27.99 41.63
N GLN A 48 3.33 -29.04 40.90
CA GLN A 48 3.74 -28.94 39.49
C GLN A 48 2.60 -29.26 38.52
N ASN A 49 1.62 -30.06 38.95
CA ASN A 49 0.49 -30.40 38.12
C ASN A 49 -0.49 -29.21 38.07
N PRO A 50 -0.77 -28.62 36.89
CA PRO A 50 -1.59 -27.41 36.81
C PRO A 50 -3.05 -27.65 37.21
N GLN A 51 -3.57 -28.87 37.06
CA GLN A 51 -4.94 -29.21 37.47
C GLN A 51 -5.05 -29.31 39.00
N ALA A 52 -4.06 -29.93 39.66
CA ALA A 52 -3.99 -29.98 41.12
C ALA A 52 -3.72 -28.59 41.73
N ARG A 53 -2.83 -27.81 41.10
CA ARG A 53 -2.56 -26.42 41.50
C ARG A 53 -3.83 -25.56 41.44
N LEU A 54 -4.65 -25.73 40.40
CA LEU A 54 -5.92 -25.02 40.29
C LEU A 54 -6.88 -25.37 41.45
N GLN A 55 -6.97 -26.63 41.83
CA GLN A 55 -7.81 -27.04 42.97
C GLN A 55 -7.34 -26.40 44.29
N LEU A 56 -6.02 -26.32 44.50
CA LEU A 56 -5.44 -25.66 45.67
C LEU A 56 -5.68 -24.13 45.64
N LEU A 57 -5.58 -23.50 44.47
CA LEU A 57 -5.89 -22.07 44.30
C LEU A 57 -7.37 -21.76 44.59
N GLN A 58 -8.29 -22.61 44.12
CA GLN A 58 -9.72 -22.50 44.42
C GLN A 58 -10.00 -22.73 45.91
N GLN A 59 -9.28 -23.67 46.55
CA GLN A 59 -9.35 -23.86 47.99
C GLN A 59 -8.86 -22.62 48.74
N TRP A 60 -7.79 -21.97 48.27
CA TRP A 60 -7.29 -20.73 48.86
C TRP A 60 -8.32 -19.61 48.73
N GLU A 61 -8.94 -19.46 47.57
CA GLU A 61 -10.03 -18.50 47.35
C GLU A 61 -11.23 -18.72 48.27
N GLN A 62 -11.65 -19.97 48.44
CA GLN A 62 -12.77 -20.32 49.29
C GLN A 62 -12.49 -20.11 50.78
N LYS A 63 -11.31 -20.53 51.26
CA LYS A 63 -10.96 -20.45 52.69
C LYS A 63 -10.53 -19.06 53.13
N TYR A 64 -9.88 -18.31 52.23
CA TYR A 64 -9.31 -17.00 52.52
C TYR A 64 -9.76 -15.97 51.47
N PRO A 65 -11.07 -15.69 51.34
CA PRO A 65 -11.58 -14.75 50.33
C PRO A 65 -10.97 -13.36 50.51
N GLU A 66 -10.75 -12.94 51.77
CA GLU A 66 -10.20 -11.64 52.17
C GLU A 66 -8.67 -11.63 52.41
N THR A 67 -7.94 -12.54 51.78
CA THR A 67 -6.46 -12.55 51.83
C THR A 67 -5.84 -11.21 51.42
N ASP A 68 -4.73 -10.83 52.04
CA ASP A 68 -3.95 -9.66 51.61
C ASP A 68 -3.22 -9.93 50.28
N PHE A 69 -3.09 -11.21 49.90
CA PHE A 69 -2.39 -11.67 48.68
C PHE A 69 -3.34 -11.85 47.48
N LYS A 70 -4.46 -11.13 47.43
CA LYS A 70 -5.48 -11.25 46.37
C LYS A 70 -4.87 -11.13 44.97
N ASP A 71 -4.01 -10.13 44.74
CA ASP A 71 -3.33 -9.93 43.46
C ASP A 71 -2.44 -11.12 43.08
N GLY A 72 -1.66 -11.64 44.03
CA GLY A 72 -0.81 -12.82 43.82
C GLY A 72 -1.62 -14.08 43.51
N ARG A 73 -2.79 -14.25 44.15
CA ARG A 73 -3.69 -15.36 43.84
C ARG A 73 -4.26 -15.24 42.42
N PHE A 74 -4.73 -14.06 42.02
CA PHE A 74 -5.19 -13.82 40.64
C PHE A 74 -4.10 -14.12 39.62
N GLU A 75 -2.87 -13.67 39.87
CA GLU A 75 -1.75 -13.94 38.99
C GLU A 75 -1.48 -15.44 38.82
N LEU A 76 -1.43 -16.20 39.94
CA LEU A 76 -1.23 -17.64 39.92
C LEU A 76 -2.39 -18.37 39.21
N MET A 77 -3.63 -17.91 39.36
CA MET A 77 -4.78 -18.46 38.64
C MET A 77 -4.67 -18.21 37.14
N VAL A 78 -4.35 -16.98 36.71
CA VAL A 78 -4.11 -16.64 35.30
C VAL A 78 -3.01 -17.51 34.68
N GLN A 79 -1.88 -17.65 35.37
CA GLN A 79 -0.77 -18.51 34.92
C GLN A 79 -1.18 -19.99 34.85
N THR A 80 -1.94 -20.48 35.82
CA THR A 80 -2.42 -21.87 35.85
C THR A 80 -3.41 -22.13 34.70
N TYR A 81 -4.34 -21.21 34.45
CA TYR A 81 -5.25 -21.31 33.30
C TYR A 81 -4.53 -21.24 31.96
N GLN A 82 -3.48 -20.41 31.85
CA GLN A 82 -2.62 -20.37 30.67
C GLN A 82 -1.98 -21.74 30.40
N GLN A 83 -1.41 -22.39 31.43
CA GLN A 83 -0.80 -23.73 31.33
C GLN A 83 -1.82 -24.81 30.92
N LEU A 84 -3.08 -24.65 31.36
CA LEU A 84 -4.18 -25.54 31.00
C LEU A 84 -4.80 -25.23 29.62
N GLY A 85 -4.38 -24.16 28.94
CA GLY A 85 -4.97 -23.72 27.68
C GLY A 85 -6.41 -23.18 27.81
N ARG A 86 -6.79 -22.71 28.99
CA ARG A 86 -8.14 -22.25 29.35
C ARG A 86 -8.26 -20.73 29.22
N ALA A 87 -8.28 -20.26 27.96
CA ALA A 87 -8.22 -18.82 27.65
C ALA A 87 -9.43 -18.02 28.17
N LYS A 88 -10.62 -18.63 28.19
CA LYS A 88 -11.82 -17.97 28.71
C LYS A 88 -11.71 -17.71 30.20
N GLU A 89 -11.34 -18.73 30.97
CA GLU A 89 -11.15 -18.61 32.42
C GLU A 89 -9.99 -17.67 32.77
N MET A 90 -8.95 -17.63 31.92
CA MET A 90 -7.88 -16.65 32.04
C MET A 90 -8.39 -15.21 31.87
N MET A 91 -9.23 -14.96 30.85
CA MET A 91 -9.86 -13.65 30.63
C MET A 91 -10.79 -13.27 31.79
N ASP A 92 -11.65 -14.19 32.22
CA ASP A 92 -12.60 -13.96 33.32
C ASP A 92 -11.86 -13.68 34.64
N THR A 93 -10.77 -14.41 34.92
CA THR A 93 -9.92 -14.16 36.09
C THR A 93 -9.25 -12.79 36.02
N ALA A 94 -8.70 -12.41 34.85
CA ALA A 94 -8.07 -11.10 34.68
C ALA A 94 -9.08 -9.95 34.81
N LYS A 95 -10.32 -10.14 34.32
CA LYS A 95 -11.43 -9.20 34.52
C LYS A 95 -11.79 -9.03 36.01
N SER A 96 -11.89 -10.14 36.74
CA SER A 96 -12.13 -10.11 38.19
C SER A 96 -10.97 -9.42 38.93
N TRP A 97 -9.73 -9.65 38.49
CA TRP A 97 -8.55 -9.01 39.05
C TRP A 97 -8.62 -7.49 38.94
N VAL A 98 -8.85 -6.95 37.74
CA VAL A 98 -8.90 -5.49 37.55
C VAL A 98 -10.17 -4.85 38.14
N ALA A 99 -11.23 -5.62 38.34
CA ALA A 99 -12.41 -5.18 39.08
C ALA A 99 -12.13 -5.05 40.59
N ALA A 100 -11.37 -6.00 41.15
CA ALA A 100 -10.96 -5.97 42.56
C ALA A 100 -9.86 -4.93 42.82
N ASN A 101 -8.93 -4.76 41.87
CA ASN A 101 -7.85 -3.79 41.93
C ASN A 101 -7.68 -3.10 40.56
N PRO A 102 -8.30 -1.93 40.35
CA PRO A 102 -8.16 -1.18 39.09
C PRO A 102 -6.71 -0.77 38.74
N LYS A 103 -5.80 -0.77 39.71
CA LYS A 103 -4.36 -0.47 39.52
C LYS A 103 -3.52 -1.71 39.18
N ALA A 104 -4.14 -2.89 39.06
CA ALA A 104 -3.45 -4.13 38.69
C ALA A 104 -3.01 -4.11 37.22
N ILE A 105 -1.86 -3.49 36.94
CA ILE A 105 -1.30 -3.34 35.59
C ILE A 105 -1.15 -4.68 34.86
N THR A 106 -0.75 -5.73 35.58
CA THR A 106 -0.62 -7.09 35.03
C THR A 106 -1.97 -7.68 34.60
N GLY A 107 -3.05 -7.39 35.33
CA GLY A 107 -4.40 -7.80 34.96
C GLY A 107 -4.84 -7.15 33.65
N TRP A 108 -4.65 -5.83 33.52
CA TRP A 108 -4.93 -5.10 32.28
C TRP A 108 -4.07 -5.59 31.10
N TYR A 109 -2.80 -5.88 31.34
CA TYR A 109 -1.89 -6.44 30.34
C TYR A 109 -2.41 -7.77 29.76
N TRP A 110 -2.85 -8.69 30.61
CA TRP A 110 -3.41 -9.98 30.16
C TRP A 110 -4.71 -9.83 29.39
N ILE A 111 -5.60 -8.93 29.82
CA ILE A 111 -6.86 -8.65 29.10
C ILE A 111 -6.54 -8.18 27.66
N ASN A 112 -5.57 -7.30 27.48
CA ASN A 112 -5.18 -6.81 26.16
C ASN A 112 -4.66 -7.93 25.25
N LEU A 113 -3.75 -8.77 25.76
CA LEU A 113 -3.23 -9.92 25.00
C LEU A 113 -4.35 -10.92 24.63
N LEU A 114 -5.27 -11.18 25.55
CA LEU A 114 -6.38 -12.11 25.34
C LEU A 114 -7.42 -11.56 24.39
N THR A 115 -7.70 -10.25 24.42
CA THR A 115 -8.63 -9.59 23.49
C THR A 115 -8.25 -9.90 22.05
N VAL A 116 -6.98 -9.73 21.69
CA VAL A 116 -6.52 -9.97 20.31
C VAL A 116 -6.38 -11.46 20.00
N SER A 117 -5.90 -12.28 20.94
CA SER A 117 -5.63 -13.70 20.67
C SER A 117 -6.87 -14.60 20.68
N MET A 118 -7.88 -14.26 21.49
CA MET A 118 -9.17 -14.96 21.49
C MET A 118 -9.99 -14.64 20.24
N ASN A 119 -9.77 -13.47 19.62
CA ASN A 119 -10.45 -13.04 18.40
C ASN A 119 -11.99 -13.17 18.54
N ASP A 120 -12.50 -12.63 19.65
CA ASP A 120 -13.94 -12.45 19.88
C ASP A 120 -14.33 -11.05 19.39
N ASN A 121 -15.09 -11.03 18.29
CA ASN A 121 -15.45 -9.81 17.58
C ASN A 121 -16.85 -9.32 17.98
N SER A 122 -17.43 -9.85 19.07
CA SER A 122 -18.71 -9.37 19.57
C SER A 122 -18.61 -7.90 20.04
N PRO A 123 -19.66 -7.09 19.89
CA PRO A 123 -19.62 -5.67 20.30
C PRO A 123 -19.15 -5.48 21.74
N ALA A 124 -19.64 -6.30 22.68
CA ALA A 124 -19.26 -6.23 24.09
C ALA A 124 -17.77 -6.58 24.31
N ALA A 125 -17.23 -7.56 23.59
CA ALA A 125 -15.81 -7.90 23.67
C ALA A 125 -14.92 -6.78 23.12
N LEU A 126 -15.32 -6.17 21.99
CA LEU A 126 -14.61 -5.05 21.37
C LEU A 126 -14.63 -3.79 22.25
N GLU A 127 -15.79 -3.44 22.81
CA GLU A 127 -15.91 -2.32 23.76
C GLU A 127 -15.05 -2.52 25.01
N PHE A 128 -15.07 -3.74 25.58
CA PHE A 128 -14.24 -4.05 26.73
C PHE A 128 -12.75 -4.04 26.39
N GLY A 129 -12.36 -4.55 25.23
CA GLY A 129 -10.99 -4.51 24.71
C GLY A 129 -10.47 -3.08 24.57
N GLU A 130 -11.29 -2.18 24.01
CA GLU A 130 -10.96 -0.76 23.91
C GLU A 130 -10.76 -0.12 25.28
N LYS A 131 -11.67 -0.38 26.23
CA LYS A 131 -11.57 0.09 27.62
C LYS A 131 -10.29 -0.41 28.28
N ALA A 132 -9.98 -1.70 28.14
CA ALA A 132 -8.83 -2.32 28.76
C ALA A 132 -7.50 -1.77 28.21
N ALA A 133 -7.45 -1.46 26.92
CA ALA A 133 -6.26 -0.86 26.32
C ALA A 133 -6.03 0.57 26.81
N LYS A 134 -7.08 1.38 26.90
CA LYS A 134 -7.00 2.73 27.48
C LYS A 134 -6.61 2.70 28.96
N ALA A 135 -7.20 1.78 29.73
CA ALA A 135 -6.86 1.59 31.14
C ALA A 135 -5.39 1.18 31.31
N LEU A 136 -4.87 0.29 30.46
CA LEU A 136 -3.45 -0.09 30.50
C LEU A 136 -2.53 1.12 30.24
N LEU A 137 -2.82 1.94 29.22
CA LEU A 137 -2.06 3.17 28.96
C LEU A 137 -2.07 4.12 30.17
N GLU A 138 -3.22 4.30 30.81
CA GLU A 138 -3.34 5.12 32.02
C GLU A 138 -2.51 4.55 33.19
N GLN A 139 -2.56 3.24 33.41
CA GLN A 139 -1.79 2.60 34.50
C GLN A 139 -0.28 2.63 34.25
N ILE A 140 0.17 2.61 32.98
CA ILE A 140 1.60 2.71 32.62
C ILE A 140 2.20 4.02 33.13
N GLU A 141 1.48 5.14 33.07
CA GLU A 141 2.02 6.43 33.49
C GLU A 141 2.39 6.46 34.97
N ASP A 142 1.54 5.89 35.82
CA ASP A 142 1.81 5.80 37.25
C ASP A 142 2.81 4.68 37.58
N ALA A 143 2.60 3.47 37.04
CA ALA A 143 3.38 2.28 37.37
C ALA A 143 4.83 2.33 36.83
N LEU A 144 5.03 2.97 35.68
CA LEU A 144 6.33 3.12 35.02
C LEU A 144 6.83 4.58 35.01
N SER A 145 6.39 5.37 36.00
CA SER A 145 6.93 6.70 36.25
C SER A 145 8.41 6.65 36.63
N PRO A 146 9.22 7.67 36.32
CA PRO A 146 10.64 7.70 36.71
C PRO A 146 10.85 7.53 38.22
N ALA A 147 9.92 8.01 39.05
CA ALA A 147 9.98 7.91 40.51
C ALA A 147 9.83 6.47 41.04
N LYS A 148 9.26 5.55 40.26
CA LYS A 148 9.06 4.15 40.64
C LYS A 148 10.07 3.19 40.02
N LYS A 149 11.06 3.71 39.27
CA LYS A 149 12.12 2.89 38.67
C LYS A 149 12.99 2.26 39.78
N PRO A 150 13.11 0.92 39.83
CA PRO A 150 14.02 0.28 40.79
C PRO A 150 15.49 0.61 40.50
N ALA A 151 16.31 0.75 41.55
CA ALA A 151 17.71 1.15 41.43
C ALA A 151 18.57 0.20 40.57
N GLN A 152 18.21 -1.08 40.52
CA GLN A 152 18.87 -2.13 39.74
C GLN A 152 18.46 -2.18 38.27
N VAL A 153 17.44 -1.42 37.86
CA VAL A 153 16.93 -1.39 36.48
C VAL A 153 17.55 -0.20 35.73
N THR A 154 18.20 -0.48 34.61
CA THR A 154 18.79 0.58 33.77
C THR A 154 17.70 1.40 33.09
N ASP A 155 18.02 2.60 32.60
CA ASP A 155 17.06 3.44 31.89
C ASP A 155 16.55 2.77 30.61
N GLU A 156 17.42 2.02 29.92
CA GLU A 156 17.07 1.25 28.73
C GLU A 156 16.09 0.12 29.06
N GLN A 157 16.33 -0.62 30.15
CA GLN A 157 15.43 -1.69 30.59
C GLN A 157 14.07 -1.14 31.04
N TRP A 158 14.07 0.00 31.75
CA TRP A 158 12.84 0.66 32.17
C TRP A 158 12.03 1.17 30.98
N LYS A 159 12.71 1.80 30.01
CA LYS A 159 12.09 2.22 28.75
C LYS A 159 11.55 1.02 27.98
N GLN A 160 12.32 -0.06 27.85
CA GLN A 160 11.88 -1.27 27.14
C GLN A 160 10.64 -1.90 27.79
N GLN A 161 10.55 -1.88 29.12
CA GLN A 161 9.36 -2.34 29.84
C GLN A 161 8.14 -1.49 29.49
N ARG A 162 8.30 -0.15 29.49
CA ARG A 162 7.24 0.79 29.08
C ARG A 162 6.83 0.56 27.63
N ASP A 163 7.79 0.53 26.71
CA ASP A 163 7.53 0.30 25.28
C ASP A 163 6.78 -1.02 25.04
N THR A 164 7.12 -2.07 25.80
CA THR A 164 6.43 -3.38 25.72
C THR A 164 4.97 -3.29 26.14
N MET A 165 4.66 -2.60 27.23
CA MET A 165 3.28 -2.47 27.72
C MET A 165 2.46 -1.53 26.82
N GLU A 166 3.04 -0.41 26.40
CA GLU A 166 2.40 0.52 25.48
C GLU A 166 2.12 -0.16 24.13
N TYR A 167 3.07 -0.96 23.61
CA TYR A 167 2.88 -1.77 22.40
C TYR A 167 1.65 -2.67 22.51
N VAL A 168 1.48 -3.38 23.63
CA VAL A 168 0.33 -4.28 23.84
C VAL A 168 -0.99 -3.51 23.84
N ALA A 169 -1.03 -2.33 24.45
CA ALA A 169 -2.22 -1.48 24.43
C ALA A 169 -2.52 -0.96 23.01
N TYR A 170 -1.55 -0.37 22.32
CA TYR A 170 -1.73 0.18 20.97
C TYR A 170 -2.08 -0.91 19.95
N ARG A 171 -1.47 -2.09 20.05
CA ARG A 171 -1.82 -3.24 19.22
C ARG A 171 -3.28 -3.66 19.44
N THR A 172 -3.76 -3.61 20.68
CA THR A 172 -5.16 -3.93 21.01
C THR A 172 -6.11 -2.86 20.50
N LEU A 173 -5.81 -1.57 20.70
CA LEU A 173 -6.60 -0.46 20.15
C LEU A 173 -6.71 -0.54 18.63
N GLY A 174 -5.60 -0.78 17.94
CA GLY A 174 -5.57 -0.92 16.49
C GLY A 174 -6.41 -2.10 16.01
N TRP A 175 -6.29 -3.25 16.66
CA TRP A 175 -7.07 -4.44 16.31
C TRP A 175 -8.56 -4.24 16.57
N VAL A 176 -8.94 -3.67 17.72
CA VAL A 176 -10.34 -3.36 18.04
C VAL A 176 -10.92 -2.36 17.04
N ALA A 177 -10.20 -1.28 16.73
CA ALA A 177 -10.63 -0.29 15.75
C ALA A 177 -10.79 -0.92 14.36
N LEU A 178 -9.87 -1.80 13.95
CA LEU A 178 -9.95 -2.53 12.68
C LEU A 178 -11.22 -3.38 12.60
N GLU A 179 -11.54 -4.13 13.65
CA GLU A 179 -12.74 -4.98 13.69
C GLU A 179 -14.03 -4.16 13.82
N LYS A 180 -13.98 -2.98 14.45
CA LYS A 180 -15.04 -1.96 14.44
C LYS A 180 -15.11 -1.15 13.13
N GLN A 181 -14.28 -1.48 12.14
CA GLN A 181 -14.20 -0.80 10.83
C GLN A 181 -13.79 0.69 10.89
N GLN A 182 -13.14 1.09 11.98
CA GLN A 182 -12.58 2.43 12.20
C GLN A 182 -11.17 2.48 11.60
N TYR A 183 -11.07 2.37 10.28
CA TYR A 183 -9.80 2.06 9.61
C TYR A 183 -8.69 3.12 9.78
N LEU A 184 -9.04 4.40 9.83
CA LEU A 184 -8.06 5.47 10.05
C LEU A 184 -7.51 5.45 11.47
N ASP A 185 -8.37 5.23 12.47
CA ASP A 185 -7.95 5.07 13.87
C ASP A 185 -7.11 3.80 14.04
N ALA A 186 -7.51 2.70 13.39
CA ALA A 186 -6.78 1.45 13.41
C ALA A 186 -5.34 1.63 12.94
N ASP A 187 -5.15 2.28 11.78
CA ASP A 187 -3.82 2.60 11.28
C ASP A 187 -3.02 3.45 12.26
N LYS A 188 -3.60 4.56 12.77
CA LYS A 188 -2.95 5.41 13.77
C LYS A 188 -2.42 4.61 14.96
N TYR A 189 -3.22 3.71 15.52
CA TYR A 189 -2.81 2.87 16.64
C TYR A 189 -1.77 1.81 16.24
N PHE A 190 -1.88 1.21 15.05
CA PHE A 190 -0.87 0.27 14.56
C PHE A 190 0.49 0.94 14.32
N ILE A 191 0.52 2.19 13.86
CA ILE A 191 1.75 2.98 13.76
C ILE A 191 2.39 3.15 15.15
N GLU A 192 1.60 3.51 16.17
CA GLU A 192 2.12 3.62 17.54
C GLU A 192 2.63 2.28 18.10
N ALA A 193 1.98 1.17 17.76
CA ALA A 193 2.45 -0.17 18.10
C ALA A 193 3.79 -0.51 17.40
N LEU A 194 3.93 -0.20 16.10
CA LEU A 194 5.13 -0.47 15.31
C LEU A 194 6.33 0.40 15.72
N LYS A 195 6.09 1.63 16.21
CA LYS A 195 7.15 2.47 16.79
C LYS A 195 7.81 1.83 18.03
N ARG A 196 7.05 1.06 18.81
CA ARG A 196 7.50 0.40 20.04
C ARG A 196 7.98 -1.03 19.82
N ASN A 197 7.37 -1.73 18.87
CA ASN A 197 7.80 -3.05 18.44
C ASN A 197 7.85 -3.13 16.89
N PRO A 198 8.97 -2.72 16.27
CA PRO A 198 9.10 -2.66 14.81
C PRO A 198 9.16 -4.05 14.14
N ASN A 199 9.21 -5.11 14.95
CA ASN A 199 9.36 -6.48 14.49
C ASN A 199 8.04 -7.22 14.29
N ASP A 200 6.88 -6.65 14.68
CA ASP A 200 5.58 -7.29 14.49
C ASP A 200 5.08 -7.15 13.04
N ALA A 201 5.41 -8.15 12.21
CA ALA A 201 4.95 -8.23 10.83
C ALA A 201 3.43 -8.38 10.72
N GLN A 202 2.76 -8.95 11.73
CA GLN A 202 1.31 -9.10 11.75
C GLN A 202 0.62 -7.75 11.92
N VAL A 203 1.16 -6.88 12.77
CA VAL A 203 0.66 -5.49 12.90
C VAL A 203 0.88 -4.72 11.61
N SER A 204 2.02 -4.91 10.92
CA SER A 204 2.20 -4.33 9.58
C SER A 204 1.12 -4.81 8.60
N ALA A 205 0.85 -6.12 8.54
CA ALA A 205 -0.22 -6.63 7.68
C ALA A 205 -1.62 -6.07 8.05
N TRP A 206 -1.90 -5.85 9.34
CA TRP A 206 -3.15 -5.21 9.78
C TRP A 206 -3.23 -3.73 9.42
N ALA A 207 -2.14 -2.98 9.51
CA ALA A 207 -2.06 -1.61 9.03
C ALA A 207 -2.30 -1.55 7.52
N GLY A 208 -1.69 -2.45 6.75
CA GLY A 208 -1.95 -2.60 5.31
C GLY A 208 -3.44 -2.85 5.02
N ARG A 209 -4.06 -3.81 5.74
CA ARG A 209 -5.50 -4.09 5.65
C ARG A 209 -6.35 -2.87 5.98
N ALA A 210 -6.05 -2.15 7.06
CA ALA A 210 -6.77 -0.94 7.45
C ALA A 210 -6.74 0.10 6.33
N ASN A 211 -5.56 0.40 5.79
CA ASN A 211 -5.37 1.38 4.73
C ASN A 211 -6.11 1.02 3.43
N VAL A 212 -6.04 -0.23 2.96
CA VAL A 212 -6.84 -0.66 1.79
C VAL A 212 -8.33 -0.43 2.02
N ARG A 213 -8.80 -0.71 3.24
CA ARG A 213 -10.23 -0.65 3.59
C ARG A 213 -10.78 0.77 3.74
N THR A 214 -9.92 1.78 3.85
CA THR A 214 -10.33 3.19 3.74
C THR A 214 -10.89 3.52 2.36
N LYS A 215 -10.48 2.78 1.31
CA LYS A 215 -10.77 3.06 -0.11
C LYS A 215 -10.28 4.44 -0.59
N MET A 216 -9.41 5.08 0.18
CA MET A 216 -8.78 6.35 -0.14
C MET A 216 -7.55 6.10 -1.02
N LEU A 217 -7.44 6.82 -2.14
CA LEU A 217 -6.37 6.62 -3.13
C LEU A 217 -5.00 6.94 -2.50
N GLU A 218 -4.92 8.03 -1.75
CA GLU A 218 -3.72 8.51 -1.06
C GLU A 218 -3.21 7.54 0.01
N ARG A 219 -4.07 6.61 0.48
CA ARG A 219 -3.72 5.58 1.47
C ARG A 219 -3.22 4.29 0.82
N GLN A 220 -3.37 4.10 -0.50
CA GLN A 220 -2.95 2.88 -1.19
C GLN A 220 -1.42 2.70 -1.15
N GLY A 221 -0.65 3.78 -1.30
CA GLY A 221 0.80 3.73 -1.15
C GLY A 221 1.23 3.25 0.23
N ILE A 222 0.60 3.81 1.29
CA ILE A 222 0.82 3.41 2.68
C ILE A 222 0.45 1.92 2.89
N ALA A 223 -0.66 1.45 2.30
CA ALA A 223 -1.04 0.05 2.38
C ALA A 223 0.00 -0.89 1.77
N LEU A 224 0.48 -0.55 0.56
CA LEU A 224 1.50 -1.31 -0.16
C LEU A 224 2.81 -1.36 0.63
N PHE A 225 3.24 -0.25 1.24
CA PHE A 225 4.40 -0.23 2.13
C PHE A 225 4.25 -1.24 3.28
N HIS A 226 3.10 -1.28 3.94
CA HIS A 226 2.88 -2.17 5.08
C HIS A 226 2.81 -3.66 4.67
N PHE A 227 2.27 -3.97 3.49
CA PHE A 227 2.34 -5.33 2.95
C PHE A 227 3.76 -5.72 2.54
N ALA A 228 4.52 -4.80 1.94
CA ALA A 228 5.96 -4.99 1.70
C ALA A 228 6.68 -5.29 3.01
N ARG A 229 6.46 -4.50 4.07
CA ARG A 229 7.06 -4.70 5.40
C ARG A 229 6.76 -6.10 5.94
N ALA A 230 5.51 -6.53 5.87
CA ALA A 230 5.09 -7.86 6.32
C ALA A 230 5.74 -9.00 5.52
N ALA A 231 6.04 -8.77 4.23
CA ALA A 231 6.70 -9.74 3.35
C ALA A 231 8.22 -9.80 3.57
N VAL A 232 8.89 -8.65 3.66
CA VAL A 232 10.37 -8.57 3.73
C VAL A 232 10.92 -8.80 5.12
N HIS A 233 10.17 -8.48 6.18
CA HIS A 233 10.65 -8.64 7.55
C HIS A 233 11.00 -10.11 7.83
N ALA A 234 12.20 -10.34 8.35
CA ALA A 234 12.69 -11.67 8.69
C ALA A 234 13.23 -11.66 10.13
N GLY A 235 13.08 -12.78 10.84
CA GLY A 235 13.54 -12.91 12.23
C GLY A 235 12.39 -12.87 13.24
N PRO A 236 12.65 -12.43 14.49
CA PRO A 236 11.61 -12.34 15.51
C PRO A 236 10.40 -11.54 15.01
N GLY A 237 9.19 -12.05 15.24
CA GLY A 237 7.93 -11.42 14.82
C GLY A 237 7.62 -11.50 13.32
N SER A 238 8.45 -12.16 12.51
CA SER A 238 8.13 -12.42 11.10
C SER A 238 7.06 -13.50 10.92
N PHE A 239 6.37 -13.45 9.79
CA PHE A 239 5.57 -14.58 9.33
C PHE A 239 6.47 -15.80 8.99
N PRO A 240 5.89 -17.03 8.99
CA PRO A 240 6.56 -18.19 8.41
C PRO A 240 7.00 -17.91 6.96
N GLU A 241 8.10 -18.52 6.54
CA GLU A 241 8.72 -18.25 5.23
C GLU A 241 7.74 -18.38 4.06
N GLN A 242 6.94 -19.45 4.01
CA GLN A 242 5.94 -19.65 2.97
C GLN A 242 4.89 -18.51 2.93
N ALA A 243 4.45 -18.04 4.09
CA ALA A 243 3.52 -16.92 4.17
C ALA A 243 4.17 -15.60 3.71
N ARG A 244 5.47 -15.39 4.01
CA ARG A 244 6.23 -14.23 3.49
C ARG A 244 6.35 -14.25 1.97
N GLN A 245 6.60 -15.41 1.37
CA GLN A 245 6.63 -15.56 -0.09
C GLN A 245 5.27 -15.22 -0.72
N GLN A 246 4.16 -15.68 -0.13
CA GLN A 246 2.81 -15.35 -0.60
C GLN A 246 2.49 -13.86 -0.46
N LEU A 247 2.89 -13.24 0.65
CA LEU A 247 2.75 -11.79 0.86
C LEU A 247 3.59 -11.01 -0.16
N MET A 248 4.81 -11.46 -0.48
CA MET A 248 5.66 -10.84 -1.50
C MET A 248 5.00 -10.88 -2.88
N SER A 249 4.56 -12.06 -3.34
CA SER A 249 3.88 -12.18 -4.64
C SER A 249 2.60 -11.35 -4.70
N SER A 250 1.87 -11.25 -3.59
CA SER A 250 0.68 -10.41 -3.48
C SER A 250 1.03 -8.91 -3.55
N PHE A 251 2.09 -8.48 -2.85
CA PHE A 251 2.60 -7.12 -2.92
C PHE A 251 3.03 -6.75 -4.35
N GLU A 252 3.85 -7.57 -5.01
CA GLU A 252 4.33 -7.31 -6.37
C GLU A 252 3.16 -7.12 -7.36
N LYS A 253 2.17 -8.02 -7.28
CA LYS A 253 0.95 -7.93 -8.11
C LYS A 253 0.17 -6.64 -7.83
N ASN A 254 -0.07 -6.33 -6.56
CA ASN A 254 -0.85 -5.15 -6.19
C ASN A 254 -0.12 -3.85 -6.50
N TYR A 255 1.21 -3.83 -6.38
CA TYR A 255 2.05 -2.70 -6.78
C TYR A 255 1.93 -2.45 -8.27
N ILE A 256 2.10 -3.48 -9.12
CA ILE A 256 1.98 -3.34 -10.58
C ILE A 256 0.56 -2.89 -10.96
N ASN A 257 -0.47 -3.43 -10.31
CA ASN A 257 -1.85 -3.02 -10.58
C ASN A 257 -2.11 -1.55 -10.18
N PHE A 258 -1.41 -1.03 -9.18
CA PHE A 258 -1.59 0.34 -8.70
C PHE A 258 -0.72 1.35 -9.45
N HIS A 259 0.56 1.03 -9.65
CA HIS A 259 1.59 1.88 -10.27
C HIS A 259 1.67 1.72 -11.79
N GLY A 260 1.23 0.58 -12.34
CA GLY A 260 1.29 0.26 -13.76
C GLY A 260 2.61 -0.37 -14.22
N SER A 261 3.64 -0.42 -13.37
CA SER A 261 4.95 -1.00 -13.71
C SER A 261 5.68 -1.52 -12.45
N LYS A 262 6.92 -2.00 -12.62
CA LYS A 262 7.82 -2.37 -11.51
C LYS A 262 8.78 -1.26 -11.07
N GLU A 263 8.76 -0.12 -11.75
CA GLU A 263 9.60 1.02 -11.42
C GLU A 263 9.33 1.47 -9.98
N GLY A 264 10.37 1.78 -9.19
CA GLY A 264 10.22 2.19 -7.79
C GLY A 264 9.93 1.07 -6.78
N MET A 265 9.66 -0.16 -7.24
CA MET A 265 9.26 -1.26 -6.35
C MET A 265 10.39 -1.70 -5.41
N GLU A 266 11.63 -1.78 -5.91
CA GLU A 266 12.77 -2.23 -5.11
C GLU A 266 13.13 -1.23 -4.00
N GLU A 267 12.96 0.06 -4.27
CA GLU A 267 13.11 1.15 -3.31
C GLU A 267 12.10 1.03 -2.17
N VAL A 268 10.84 0.71 -2.49
CA VAL A 268 9.79 0.46 -1.48
C VAL A 268 10.14 -0.76 -0.64
N LEU A 269 10.60 -1.86 -1.24
CA LEU A 269 11.02 -3.07 -0.52
C LEU A 269 12.20 -2.79 0.43
N LYS A 270 13.22 -2.06 -0.03
CA LYS A 270 14.37 -1.65 0.80
C LYS A 270 13.96 -0.74 1.94
N LEU A 271 13.08 0.22 1.68
CA LEU A 271 12.53 1.10 2.72
C LEU A 271 11.76 0.28 3.76
N ALA A 272 10.86 -0.58 3.31
CA ALA A 272 10.08 -1.46 4.19
C ALA A 272 10.95 -2.48 4.94
N GLN A 273 12.13 -2.83 4.44
CA GLN A 273 13.07 -3.66 5.19
C GLN A 273 13.73 -2.90 6.34
N SER A 274 14.05 -1.61 6.13
CA SER A 274 14.80 -0.78 7.08
C SER A 274 13.92 -0.08 8.14
N THR A 275 12.65 0.19 7.84
CA THR A 275 11.72 0.83 8.80
C THR A 275 10.37 0.08 8.86
N ALA A 276 9.74 0.09 10.04
CA ALA A 276 8.42 -0.49 10.26
C ALA A 276 7.26 0.47 9.94
N VAL A 277 7.54 1.77 9.87
CA VAL A 277 6.57 2.84 9.64
C VAL A 277 7.01 3.63 8.40
N PRO A 278 6.10 3.91 7.45
CA PRO A 278 6.46 4.72 6.29
C PRO A 278 6.85 6.15 6.74
N PRO A 279 7.83 6.79 6.09
CA PRO A 279 8.18 8.17 6.41
C PRO A 279 6.99 9.11 6.17
N GLU A 280 7.02 10.27 6.82
CA GLU A 280 6.00 11.30 6.61
C GLU A 280 5.93 11.71 5.13
N GLY A 281 4.71 11.83 4.60
CA GLY A 281 4.48 12.16 3.19
C GLY A 281 4.79 11.02 2.20
N PHE A 282 5.10 9.81 2.67
CA PHE A 282 5.34 8.66 1.79
C PHE A 282 4.17 8.43 0.82
N LYS A 283 4.49 8.34 -0.46
CA LYS A 283 3.54 8.10 -1.55
C LYS A 283 4.17 7.18 -2.59
N ILE A 284 3.31 6.33 -3.17
CA ILE A 284 3.59 5.61 -4.41
C ILE A 284 2.66 6.26 -5.44
N GLU A 285 3.18 6.60 -6.62
CA GLU A 285 2.35 7.17 -7.68
C GLU A 285 1.44 6.10 -8.27
N SER A 286 0.19 6.47 -8.57
CA SER A 286 -0.69 5.57 -9.31
C SER A 286 -0.38 5.61 -10.80
N GLN A 287 -0.80 4.58 -11.53
CA GLN A 287 -0.74 4.55 -12.99
C GLN A 287 -1.42 5.79 -13.60
N ASP A 288 -2.58 6.20 -13.07
CA ASP A 288 -3.31 7.36 -13.57
C ASP A 288 -2.54 8.67 -13.34
N GLU A 289 -1.87 8.82 -12.18
CA GLU A 289 -1.03 9.98 -11.88
C GLU A 289 0.20 10.04 -12.81
N ILE A 290 0.83 8.89 -13.05
CA ILE A 290 1.96 8.76 -13.98
C ILE A 290 1.50 9.11 -15.40
N MET A 291 0.38 8.57 -15.86
CA MET A 291 -0.18 8.86 -17.17
C MET A 291 -0.56 10.34 -17.32
N ALA A 292 -1.17 10.95 -16.31
CA ALA A 292 -1.51 12.36 -16.32
C ALA A 292 -0.26 13.25 -16.43
N LYS A 293 0.79 12.94 -15.66
CA LYS A 293 2.08 13.64 -15.74
C LYS A 293 2.73 13.47 -17.11
N GLN A 294 2.74 12.25 -17.65
CA GLN A 294 3.28 11.97 -18.99
C GLN A 294 2.52 12.75 -20.06
N GLU A 295 1.18 12.82 -19.97
CA GLU A 295 0.38 13.60 -20.90
C GLU A 295 0.67 15.11 -20.78
N GLU A 296 0.81 15.64 -19.57
CA GLU A 296 1.16 17.05 -19.34
C GLU A 296 2.55 17.38 -19.90
N GLU A 297 3.54 16.52 -19.66
CA GLU A 297 4.88 16.69 -20.21
C GLU A 297 4.91 16.53 -21.73
N LEU A 298 4.10 15.64 -22.29
CA LEU A 298 3.97 15.49 -23.75
C LEU A 298 3.32 16.74 -24.36
N LYS A 299 2.32 17.34 -23.72
CA LYS A 299 1.72 18.62 -24.16
C LYS A 299 2.75 19.75 -24.18
N LYS A 300 3.68 19.78 -23.23
CA LYS A 300 4.76 20.79 -23.17
C LYS A 300 5.88 20.55 -24.18
N THR A 301 6.30 19.30 -24.35
CA THR A 301 7.51 18.94 -25.12
C THR A 301 7.23 18.54 -26.56
N ASN A 302 6.07 17.94 -26.84
CA ASN A 302 5.65 17.51 -28.17
C ASN A 302 4.11 17.61 -28.33
N PRO A 303 3.57 18.83 -28.45
CA PRO A 303 2.13 19.07 -28.52
C PRO A 303 1.47 18.40 -29.73
N VAL A 304 2.20 18.21 -30.84
CA VAL A 304 1.69 17.51 -32.03
C VAL A 304 1.46 16.03 -31.74
N LEU A 305 2.42 15.36 -31.09
CA LEU A 305 2.26 13.97 -30.66
C LEU A 305 1.21 13.84 -29.55
N ALA A 306 1.14 14.80 -28.61
CA ALA A 306 0.10 14.82 -27.59
C ALA A 306 -1.31 14.86 -28.18
N LEU A 307 -1.53 15.68 -29.22
CA LEU A 307 -2.80 15.69 -29.96
C LEU A 307 -3.14 14.31 -30.52
N TRP A 308 -2.18 13.69 -31.21
CA TRP A 308 -2.37 12.39 -31.84
C TRP A 308 -2.67 11.28 -30.83
N VAL A 309 -1.88 11.21 -29.76
CA VAL A 309 -2.08 10.23 -28.68
C VAL A 309 -3.46 10.41 -28.04
N GLY A 310 -3.91 11.65 -27.85
CA GLY A 310 -5.26 11.96 -27.38
C GLY A 310 -6.36 11.44 -28.33
N ILE A 311 -6.25 11.73 -29.63
CA ILE A 311 -7.19 11.24 -30.66
C ILE A 311 -7.23 9.71 -30.68
N LYS A 312 -6.06 9.08 -30.69
CA LYS A 312 -5.93 7.62 -30.69
C LYS A 312 -6.57 6.99 -29.45
N ARG A 313 -6.34 7.57 -28.26
CA ARG A 313 -6.92 7.09 -27.00
C ARG A 313 -8.45 7.07 -27.06
N GLU A 314 -9.07 8.16 -27.51
CA GLU A 314 -10.53 8.24 -27.67
C GLU A 314 -11.05 7.21 -28.68
N LEU A 315 -10.38 7.07 -29.82
CA LEU A 315 -10.76 6.10 -30.86
C LEU A 315 -10.66 4.64 -30.39
N THR A 316 -9.65 4.31 -29.57
CA THR A 316 -9.48 2.96 -29.02
C THR A 316 -10.32 2.69 -27.77
N GLY A 317 -10.95 3.73 -27.20
CA GLY A 317 -11.78 3.63 -26.00
C GLY A 317 -13.16 3.02 -26.28
N PRO A 318 -13.94 2.73 -25.23
CA PRO A 318 -15.29 2.15 -25.37
C PRO A 318 -16.26 2.98 -26.24
N ASN A 319 -16.02 4.29 -26.34
CA ASN A 319 -16.83 5.23 -27.10
C ASN A 319 -16.25 5.58 -28.48
N GLY A 320 -15.19 4.90 -28.93
CA GLY A 320 -14.47 5.17 -30.17
C GLY A 320 -15.36 5.39 -31.41
N PRO A 321 -16.34 4.51 -31.71
CA PRO A 321 -17.26 4.69 -32.83
C PRO A 321 -18.05 6.00 -32.76
N SER A 322 -18.53 6.37 -31.57
CA SER A 322 -19.30 7.61 -31.38
C SER A 322 -18.40 8.83 -31.49
N TYR A 323 -17.19 8.78 -30.93
CA TYR A 323 -16.21 9.85 -31.07
C TYR A 323 -15.85 10.09 -32.54
N PHE A 324 -15.59 9.02 -33.30
CA PHE A 324 -15.33 9.11 -34.73
C PHE A 324 -16.50 9.77 -35.47
N GLU A 325 -17.71 9.23 -35.37
CA GLU A 325 -18.87 9.72 -36.14
C GLU A 325 -19.24 11.17 -35.80
N ASN A 326 -19.11 11.57 -34.53
CA ASN A 326 -19.58 12.89 -34.10
C ASN A 326 -18.49 13.98 -34.09
N SER A 327 -17.21 13.61 -34.00
CA SER A 327 -16.10 14.57 -33.78
C SER A 327 -15.03 14.54 -34.86
N LEU A 328 -14.83 13.42 -35.56
CA LEU A 328 -13.76 13.29 -36.54
C LEU A 328 -14.27 13.16 -37.97
N LYS A 329 -15.28 12.34 -38.23
CA LYS A 329 -15.73 12.03 -39.59
C LYS A 329 -16.16 13.30 -40.32
N ASN A 330 -15.56 13.51 -41.50
CA ASN A 330 -15.69 14.70 -42.34
C ASN A 330 -15.14 16.00 -41.70
N ALA A 331 -14.47 15.93 -40.55
CA ALA A 331 -13.80 17.08 -39.94
C ALA A 331 -12.38 17.22 -40.51
N HIS A 332 -11.95 18.46 -40.74
CA HIS A 332 -10.58 18.78 -41.10
C HIS A 332 -9.72 18.84 -39.84
N ILE A 333 -8.77 17.90 -39.69
CA ILE A 333 -7.97 17.71 -38.48
C ILE A 333 -6.46 17.75 -38.82
N PRO A 334 -5.67 18.62 -38.16
CA PRO A 334 -6.13 19.75 -37.35
C PRO A 334 -6.86 20.79 -38.23
N GLY A 335 -7.77 21.56 -37.64
CA GLY A 335 -8.49 22.61 -38.37
C GLY A 335 -7.58 23.81 -38.71
N PRO A 336 -8.02 24.72 -39.60
CA PRO A 336 -7.25 25.90 -40.00
C PRO A 336 -6.91 26.84 -38.83
N ASP A 337 -7.78 26.90 -37.82
CA ASP A 337 -7.56 27.70 -36.59
C ASP A 337 -6.59 27.03 -35.59
N GLY A 338 -6.17 25.80 -35.90
CA GLY A 338 -5.37 24.94 -35.04
C GLY A 338 -6.17 24.37 -33.85
N ILE A 339 -5.66 23.29 -33.27
CA ILE A 339 -6.19 22.70 -32.05
C ILE A 339 -5.26 23.09 -30.89
N PRO A 340 -5.77 23.72 -29.81
CA PRO A 340 -4.95 24.09 -28.67
C PRO A 340 -4.51 22.84 -27.89
N VAL A 341 -3.21 22.72 -27.67
CA VAL A 341 -2.56 21.65 -26.90
C VAL A 341 -1.47 22.25 -26.03
N GLY A 342 -1.71 22.31 -24.72
CA GLY A 342 -0.90 23.15 -23.83
C GLY A 342 -0.97 24.61 -24.29
N ASP A 343 0.18 25.26 -24.37
CA ASP A 343 0.31 26.65 -24.86
C ASP A 343 0.49 26.73 -26.39
N THR A 344 0.43 25.61 -27.11
CA THR A 344 0.65 25.54 -28.55
C THR A 344 -0.65 25.33 -29.32
N LYS A 345 -0.84 26.07 -30.42
CA LYS A 345 -1.88 25.76 -31.41
C LYS A 345 -1.32 24.84 -32.49
N VAL A 346 -1.74 23.59 -32.49
CA VAL A 346 -1.32 22.57 -33.45
C VAL A 346 -2.14 22.69 -34.73
N THR A 347 -1.51 23.05 -35.83
CA THR A 347 -2.16 23.20 -37.16
C THR A 347 -1.89 22.04 -38.11
N LYS A 348 -0.87 21.21 -37.83
CA LYS A 348 -0.54 19.99 -38.57
C LYS A 348 -0.15 18.86 -37.63
N LEU A 349 -0.56 17.64 -37.96
CA LEU A 349 -0.02 16.41 -37.41
C LEU A 349 1.32 16.10 -38.06
N LYS A 350 2.19 15.35 -37.37
CA LYS A 350 3.52 14.95 -37.87
C LYS A 350 3.64 13.44 -37.84
N GLY A 351 4.07 12.83 -38.95
CA GLY A 351 4.28 11.38 -39.04
C GLY A 351 5.39 11.00 -40.03
N THR A 352 5.84 9.76 -39.96
CA THR A 352 6.89 9.19 -40.81
C THR A 352 6.29 8.25 -41.84
N VAL A 353 6.69 8.34 -43.11
CA VAL A 353 6.23 7.44 -44.17
C VAL A 353 6.68 6.01 -43.88
N VAL A 354 5.72 5.10 -43.71
CA VAL A 354 5.93 3.66 -43.55
C VAL A 354 5.88 2.98 -44.91
N SER A 355 4.84 3.26 -45.69
CA SER A 355 4.64 2.66 -47.01
C SER A 355 3.80 3.54 -47.92
N MET A 356 3.70 3.16 -49.20
CA MET A 356 3.00 3.92 -50.23
C MET A 356 2.31 2.98 -51.23
N ASP A 357 1.18 3.41 -51.79
CA ASP A 357 0.43 2.63 -52.77
C ASP A 357 -0.16 3.52 -53.89
N PRO A 358 0.09 3.21 -55.19
CA PRO A 358 1.10 2.27 -55.69
C PRO A 358 2.55 2.78 -55.48
N PRO A 359 3.59 1.93 -55.58
CA PRO A 359 5.00 2.30 -55.36
C PRO A 359 5.53 3.42 -56.28
N LYS A 360 4.88 3.66 -57.41
CA LYS A 360 5.18 4.77 -58.34
C LYS A 360 3.93 5.58 -58.53
N ARG A 361 4.06 6.89 -58.35
CA ARG A 361 2.94 7.84 -58.35
C ARG A 361 1.86 7.43 -57.34
N PRO A 362 2.19 7.37 -56.03
CA PRO A 362 1.27 6.90 -55.02
C PRO A 362 0.04 7.81 -54.92
N LYS A 363 -1.12 7.19 -54.67
CA LYS A 363 -2.34 7.86 -54.21
C LYS A 363 -2.55 7.72 -52.71
N LYS A 364 -1.87 6.78 -52.07
CA LYS A 364 -1.93 6.54 -50.63
C LYS A 364 -0.55 6.55 -50.01
N LEU A 365 -0.42 7.20 -48.87
CA LEU A 365 0.77 7.12 -48.01
C LEU A 365 0.34 6.63 -46.63
N VAL A 366 0.98 5.58 -46.12
CA VAL A 366 0.76 5.09 -44.75
C VAL A 366 1.84 5.70 -43.87
N LEU A 367 1.43 6.35 -42.78
CA LEU A 367 2.30 7.05 -41.85
C LEU A 367 2.24 6.43 -40.45
N GLY A 368 3.37 6.52 -39.75
CA GLY A 368 3.46 6.29 -38.31
C GLY A 368 3.73 7.55 -37.53
N LEU A 369 2.90 7.80 -36.51
CA LEU A 369 2.88 9.06 -35.77
C LEU A 369 3.41 8.85 -34.35
N SER A 370 2.97 7.79 -33.67
CA SER A 370 3.45 7.42 -32.33
C SER A 370 4.87 6.84 -32.37
N SER A 371 5.21 6.15 -33.47
CA SER A 371 6.58 5.73 -33.77
C SER A 371 6.73 5.52 -35.28
N PRO A 372 7.97 5.54 -35.83
CA PRO A 372 8.20 5.49 -37.28
C PRO A 372 7.68 4.24 -37.99
N ASN A 373 7.37 3.17 -37.24
CA ASN A 373 7.01 1.86 -37.80
C ASN A 373 5.55 1.47 -37.54
N MET A 374 4.75 2.29 -36.83
CA MET A 374 3.35 1.97 -36.59
C MET A 374 2.49 2.51 -37.73
N SER A 375 1.81 1.65 -38.50
CA SER A 375 0.94 2.05 -39.61
C SER A 375 -0.40 2.62 -39.14
N GLU A 376 -0.40 3.82 -38.57
CA GLU A 376 -1.57 4.37 -37.84
C GLU A 376 -2.43 5.35 -38.66
N VAL A 377 -1.87 5.97 -39.70
CA VAL A 377 -2.58 6.93 -40.55
C VAL A 377 -2.40 6.55 -42.01
N THR A 378 -3.47 6.71 -42.79
CA THR A 378 -3.40 6.64 -44.26
C THR A 378 -3.80 7.99 -44.84
N LEU A 379 -2.89 8.66 -45.53
CA LEU A 379 -3.20 9.83 -46.36
C LEU A 379 -3.65 9.37 -47.73
N VAL A 380 -4.77 9.89 -48.22
CA VAL A 380 -5.34 9.62 -49.55
C VAL A 380 -5.36 10.92 -50.35
N PHE A 381 -4.76 10.89 -51.53
CA PHE A 381 -4.72 12.01 -52.47
C PHE A 381 -5.66 11.74 -53.65
N ASP A 382 -6.43 12.75 -54.05
CA ASP A 382 -7.29 12.70 -55.24
C ASP A 382 -6.49 12.34 -56.50
N ASN A 383 -5.38 13.05 -56.68
CA ASN A 383 -4.48 12.88 -57.81
C ASN A 383 -3.19 12.17 -57.36
N PRO A 384 -2.64 11.25 -58.18
CA PRO A 384 -1.38 10.59 -57.86
C PRO A 384 -0.23 11.59 -57.69
N LEU A 385 0.56 11.44 -56.62
CA LEU A 385 1.75 12.26 -56.40
C LEU A 385 2.74 12.09 -57.56
N ALA A 386 3.39 13.18 -57.99
CA ALA A 386 4.34 13.13 -59.10
C ALA A 386 5.65 12.41 -58.72
N VAL A 387 6.09 12.61 -57.47
CA VAL A 387 7.29 12.00 -56.89
C VAL A 387 6.87 11.32 -55.59
N ALA A 388 7.26 10.05 -55.43
CA ALA A 388 6.95 9.29 -54.23
C ALA A 388 7.96 9.65 -53.12
N PRO A 389 7.52 9.98 -51.90
CA PRO A 389 8.42 10.11 -50.75
C PRO A 389 8.99 8.75 -50.36
N GLU A 390 10.26 8.67 -49.99
CA GLU A 390 10.88 7.42 -49.54
C GLU A 390 10.35 7.03 -48.15
N PRO A 391 10.22 5.72 -47.83
CA PRO A 391 9.98 5.28 -46.45
C PRO A 391 11.01 5.89 -45.49
N GLY A 392 10.56 6.36 -44.33
CA GLY A 392 11.37 7.13 -43.38
C GLY A 392 11.29 8.66 -43.58
N THR A 393 10.67 9.16 -44.66
CA THR A 393 10.45 10.59 -44.84
C THR A 393 9.48 11.12 -43.77
N GLU A 394 9.84 12.19 -43.06
CA GLU A 394 8.93 12.89 -42.16
C GLU A 394 8.01 13.83 -42.94
N LEU A 395 6.72 13.78 -42.65
CA LEU A 395 5.70 14.63 -43.24
C LEU A 395 4.88 15.32 -42.13
N GLU A 396 4.46 16.55 -42.40
CA GLU A 396 3.47 17.25 -41.60
C GLU A 396 2.20 17.44 -42.42
N PHE A 397 1.02 17.16 -41.88
CA PHE A 397 -0.22 17.18 -42.64
C PHE A 397 -1.40 17.67 -41.81
N ALA A 398 -2.42 18.16 -42.50
CA ALA A 398 -3.78 18.30 -41.99
C ALA A 398 -4.72 17.77 -43.07
N GLY A 399 -5.93 17.34 -42.72
CA GLY A 399 -6.83 16.81 -43.74
C GLY A 399 -8.19 16.39 -43.21
N VAL A 400 -9.07 15.98 -44.10
CA VAL A 400 -10.42 15.55 -43.75
C VAL A 400 -10.39 14.09 -43.33
N VAL A 401 -10.83 13.77 -42.11
CA VAL A 401 -10.90 12.37 -41.66
C VAL A 401 -12.10 11.68 -42.30
N THR A 402 -11.88 10.56 -42.98
CA THR A 402 -12.92 9.86 -43.75
C THR A 402 -13.28 8.49 -43.19
N GLU A 403 -12.31 7.76 -42.66
CA GLU A 403 -12.49 6.39 -42.16
C GLU A 403 -11.62 6.14 -40.92
N TYR A 404 -12.01 5.16 -40.10
CA TYR A 404 -11.12 4.57 -39.11
C TYR A 404 -11.36 3.06 -38.98
N SER A 405 -10.30 2.34 -38.59
CA SER A 405 -10.31 0.93 -38.27
C SER A 405 -9.66 0.73 -36.90
N LEU A 406 -10.17 -0.20 -36.09
CA LEU A 406 -9.58 -0.57 -34.80
C LEU A 406 -8.51 -1.66 -34.93
N GLU A 407 -8.69 -2.61 -35.85
CA GLU A 407 -7.83 -3.79 -35.99
C GLU A 407 -7.59 -4.15 -37.48
N PRO A 408 -6.41 -3.83 -38.04
CA PRO A 408 -5.36 -3.00 -37.44
C PRO A 408 -5.83 -1.55 -37.26
N PHE A 409 -5.28 -0.87 -36.25
CA PHE A 409 -5.61 0.53 -36.00
C PHE A 409 -5.15 1.41 -37.17
N ASN A 410 -6.07 2.15 -37.79
CA ASN A 410 -5.74 3.12 -38.83
C ASN A 410 -6.80 4.23 -38.90
N VAL A 411 -6.37 5.46 -39.19
CA VAL A 411 -7.27 6.58 -39.51
C VAL A 411 -6.94 7.11 -40.89
N THR A 412 -7.94 7.18 -41.76
CA THR A 412 -7.79 7.66 -43.13
C THR A 412 -8.08 9.15 -43.19
N PHE A 413 -7.16 9.89 -43.80
CA PHE A 413 -7.30 11.32 -44.09
C PHE A 413 -7.30 11.52 -45.60
N GLU A 414 -8.28 12.24 -46.10
CA GLU A 414 -8.25 12.84 -47.43
C GLU A 414 -7.47 14.16 -47.35
N VAL A 415 -6.49 14.32 -48.24
CA VAL A 415 -5.55 15.45 -48.25
C VAL A 415 -5.26 15.94 -49.65
N GLU A 416 -5.04 17.25 -49.79
CA GLU A 416 -4.38 17.81 -50.97
C GLU A 416 -2.85 17.87 -50.76
N PRO A 417 -2.05 17.88 -51.83
CA PRO A 417 -0.60 18.07 -51.72
C PRO A 417 -0.19 19.36 -50.98
N SER A 418 -1.03 20.40 -50.99
CA SER A 418 -0.82 21.65 -50.23
C SER A 418 -0.97 21.47 -48.73
N ASP A 419 -1.75 20.49 -48.28
CA ASP A 419 -1.96 20.24 -46.85
C ASP A 419 -0.76 19.50 -46.24
N VAL A 420 0.03 18.82 -47.07
CA VAL A 420 1.17 18.00 -46.68
C VAL A 420 2.50 18.72 -46.94
N SER A 421 3.22 19.04 -45.87
CA SER A 421 4.59 19.55 -45.89
C SER A 421 5.60 18.40 -45.79
N GLY A 422 6.77 18.56 -46.43
CA GLY A 422 7.81 17.52 -46.49
C GLY A 422 7.75 16.62 -47.73
N LEU A 423 6.77 16.82 -48.62
CA LEU A 423 6.71 16.10 -49.90
C LEU A 423 7.91 16.45 -50.79
N PRO A 424 8.48 15.48 -51.54
CA PRO A 424 9.62 15.71 -52.42
C PRO A 424 9.28 16.67 -53.56
N ALA A 425 10.18 17.62 -53.82
CA ALA A 425 10.00 18.62 -54.87
C ALA A 425 9.90 17.99 -56.26
N GLN A 426 8.93 18.44 -57.05
CA GLN A 426 8.81 18.07 -58.45
C GLN A 426 9.96 18.75 -59.25
N LYS A 427 10.86 17.96 -59.85
CA LYS A 427 11.88 18.53 -60.75
C LYS A 427 11.17 19.24 -61.91
N LYS A 428 11.32 20.56 -62.02
CA LYS A 428 10.88 21.30 -63.21
C LYS A 428 11.62 20.75 -64.43
N ALA A 429 10.88 20.33 -65.45
CA ALA A 429 11.48 19.97 -66.73
C ALA A 429 12.28 21.17 -67.27
N PRO A 430 13.49 20.96 -67.85
CA PRO A 430 14.23 22.05 -68.48
C PRO A 430 13.35 22.70 -69.54
N ALA A 431 13.26 24.03 -69.52
CA ALA A 431 12.52 24.78 -70.52
C ALA A 431 13.01 24.39 -71.93
N ALA A 432 12.09 23.95 -72.79
CA ALA A 432 12.41 23.53 -74.14
C ALA A 432 13.12 24.68 -74.88
N VAL A 433 14.40 24.47 -75.21
CA VAL A 433 15.20 25.42 -75.99
C VAL A 433 14.58 25.51 -77.38
N LYS A 434 14.03 26.68 -77.72
CA LYS A 434 13.58 26.99 -79.08
C LYS A 434 14.77 26.86 -80.03
N LYS A 435 14.73 25.87 -80.94
CA LYS A 435 15.69 25.77 -82.06
C LYS A 435 15.54 26.99 -82.97
N ALA A 436 16.62 27.74 -83.16
CA ALA A 436 16.71 28.78 -84.18
C ALA A 436 16.67 28.16 -85.60
N PRO A 437 16.13 28.86 -86.60
CA PRO A 437 16.02 28.33 -87.96
C PRO A 437 17.37 28.22 -88.65
N ALA A 438 17.55 27.17 -89.45
CA ALA A 438 18.77 26.85 -90.18
C ALA A 438 19.08 27.91 -91.25
N ALA A 439 20.32 28.41 -91.26
CA ALA A 439 20.83 29.29 -92.29
C ALA A 439 21.06 28.53 -93.60
N VAL A 440 20.47 29.03 -94.67
CA VAL A 440 20.68 28.59 -96.06
C VAL A 440 22.09 28.99 -96.51
N LYS A 441 22.93 28.02 -96.88
CA LYS A 441 24.22 28.28 -97.55
C LYS A 441 23.97 28.63 -99.03
N LYS A 442 24.40 29.81 -99.46
CA LYS A 442 24.68 30.09 -100.89
C LYS A 442 26.12 29.68 -101.22
N LYS A 443 26.27 29.25 -102.48
CA LYS A 443 27.38 28.54 -103.14
C LYS A 443 28.79 28.95 -102.73
#